data_AF-J8AG53-F1
#
_entry.id   AF-J8AG53-F1
#
_cell.length_a   1.000
_cell.length_b   1.000
_cell.length_c   1.000
_cell.angle_alpha   90.00
_cell.angle_beta   90.00
_cell.angle_gamma   90.00
#
_symmetry.space_group_name_H-M   'P 1'
#
loop_
_entity.id
_entity.type
_entity.pdbx_description
1 polymer ?
#
loop_
_entity_poly.entity_id
_entity_poly.type
_entity_poly.pdbx_seq_one_letter_code
_entity_poly.pdbx_strand_id
1 'polypeptide(L)'
;MTGNRQKDFKVANEAAGFSEAGRKSPDKKYTWHHLGDFDPETGTCTMQLAYRKVHEATLPHFGSCAQYEQHHGEKTYNKPRKKK
;
A
#
# COMPACT_ATOMS: atom_id res chain seq x y z
N MET A 1 8.20 2.90 -1.80
CA MET A 1 7.23 3.45 -0.83
C MET A 1 7.27 4.96 -0.87
N THR A 2 6.11 5.64 -0.95
CA THR A 2 6.05 7.10 -1.15
C THR A 2 5.33 7.89 -0.05
N GLY A 3 4.83 7.22 0.99
CA GLY A 3 3.91 7.78 1.98
C GLY A 3 2.48 7.96 1.44
N ASN A 4 2.18 7.47 0.23
CA ASN A 4 0.88 7.65 -0.41
C ASN A 4 0.44 6.38 -1.15
N ARG A 5 -0.56 5.69 -0.60
CA ARG A 5 -1.07 4.42 -1.15
C ARG A 5 -1.41 4.51 -2.63
N GLN A 6 -2.05 5.60 -3.06
CA GLN A 6 -2.46 5.76 -4.46
C GLN A 6 -1.28 5.91 -5.42
N LYS A 7 -0.19 6.54 -4.97
CA LYS A 7 1.04 6.62 -5.76
C LYS A 7 1.74 5.26 -5.82
N ASP A 8 1.81 4.55 -4.70
CA ASP A 8 2.40 3.20 -4.67
C ASP A 8 1.58 2.22 -5.55
N PHE A 9 0.26 2.31 -5.52
CA PHE A 9 -0.63 1.51 -6.38
C PHE A 9 -0.35 1.77 -7.86
N LYS A 10 -0.09 3.02 -8.23
CA LYS A 10 0.26 3.37 -9.61
C LYS A 10 1.56 2.69 -10.04
N VAL A 11 2.61 2.77 -9.22
CA VAL A 11 3.89 2.13 -9.53
C VAL A 11 3.74 0.61 -9.61
N ALA A 12 2.97 0.01 -8.70
CA ALA A 12 2.68 -1.43 -8.72
C ALA A 12 1.91 -1.85 -9.97
N ASN A 13 0.91 -1.06 -10.39
CA ASN A 13 0.18 -1.31 -11.62
C ASN A 13 1.08 -1.23 -12.86
N GLU A 14 1.93 -0.20 -12.96
CA GLU A 14 2.88 -0.06 -14.06
C GLU A 14 3.84 -1.26 -14.12
N ALA A 15 4.37 -1.69 -12.97
CA ALA A 15 5.26 -2.85 -12.88
C ALA A 15 4.57 -4.19 -13.22
N ALA A 16 3.28 -4.32 -12.91
CA ALA A 16 2.50 -5.54 -13.12
C ALA A 16 1.75 -5.59 -14.47
N GLY A 17 1.92 -4.58 -15.34
CA GLY A 17 1.25 -4.53 -16.65
C GLY A 17 -0.21 -4.04 -16.60
N PHE A 18 -0.64 -3.39 -15.51
CA PHE A 18 -1.97 -2.82 -15.32
C PHE A 18 -1.98 -1.28 -15.43
N SER A 19 -1.14 -0.68 -16.27
CA SER A 19 -0.95 0.78 -16.36
C SER A 19 -2.27 1.57 -16.51
N GLU A 20 -3.25 1.02 -17.22
CA GLU A 20 -4.59 1.61 -17.40
C GLU A 20 -5.38 1.79 -16.09
N ALA A 21 -5.08 0.99 -15.05
CA ALA A 21 -5.71 1.13 -13.74
C ALA A 21 -5.22 2.37 -12.98
N GLY A 22 -4.10 2.96 -13.40
CA GLY A 22 -3.53 4.17 -12.82
C GLY A 22 -3.37 4.06 -11.31
N ARG A 23 -4.03 4.93 -10.55
CA ARG A 23 -3.94 5.00 -9.07
C ARG A 23 -4.89 4.08 -8.32
N LYS A 24 -5.64 3.22 -9.02
CA LYS A 24 -6.66 2.33 -8.45
C LYS A 24 -6.18 0.89 -8.44
N SER A 25 -6.89 0.02 -7.74
CA SER A 25 -6.70 -1.43 -7.93
C SER A 25 -7.14 -1.84 -9.34
N PRO A 26 -6.47 -2.82 -9.97
CA PRO A 26 -6.74 -3.21 -11.35
C PRO A 26 -8.13 -3.84 -11.54
N ASP A 27 -8.64 -4.50 -10.50
CA ASP A 27 -10.01 -5.05 -10.46
C ASP A 27 -10.61 -4.81 -9.06
N LYS A 28 -11.93 -4.60 -8.99
CA LYS A 28 -12.66 -4.29 -7.75
C LYS A 28 -12.59 -5.40 -6.69
N LYS A 29 -12.36 -6.65 -7.09
CA LYS A 29 -12.22 -7.82 -6.21
C LYS A 29 -10.85 -7.88 -5.55
N TYR A 30 -9.87 -7.12 -6.03
CA TYR A 30 -8.51 -7.12 -5.53
C TYR A 30 -8.11 -5.77 -4.96
N THR A 31 -7.04 -5.78 -4.18
CA THR A 31 -6.37 -4.56 -3.76
C THR A 31 -4.89 -4.83 -3.56
N TRP A 32 -4.09 -3.78 -3.72
CA TRP A 32 -2.66 -3.87 -3.48
C TRP A 32 -2.41 -3.84 -1.97
N HIS A 33 -1.70 -4.86 -1.51
CA HIS A 33 -1.24 -5.01 -0.15
C HIS A 33 0.26 -4.69 -0.08
N HIS A 34 0.63 -3.80 0.83
CA HIS A 34 2.02 -3.50 1.16
C HIS A 34 2.53 -4.57 2.13
N LEU A 35 3.37 -5.49 1.66
CA LEU A 35 3.89 -6.59 2.47
C LEU A 35 4.79 -6.07 3.62
N GLY A 36 5.12 -6.87 4.62
CA GLY A 36 5.88 -6.45 5.81
C GLY A 36 7.40 -6.37 5.65
N ASP A 37 7.89 -5.98 4.47
CA ASP A 37 9.29 -6.07 4.06
C ASP A 37 9.89 -4.72 3.61
N PHE A 38 9.53 -3.62 4.29
CA PHE A 38 10.05 -2.31 3.94
C PHE A 38 11.57 -2.25 4.14
N ASP A 39 12.28 -1.93 3.08
CA ASP A 39 13.71 -1.66 3.10
C ASP A 39 13.95 -0.13 3.14
N PRO A 40 14.48 0.41 4.26
CA PRO A 40 14.76 1.84 4.40
C PRO A 40 15.92 2.33 3.53
N GLU A 41 16.85 1.45 3.13
CA GLU A 41 18.01 1.83 2.31
C GLU A 41 17.58 2.12 0.87
N THR A 42 16.74 1.26 0.31
CA THR A 42 16.20 1.42 -1.06
C THR A 42 14.89 2.18 -1.10
N GLY A 43 14.19 2.32 0.03
CA GLY A 43 12.86 2.91 0.11
C GLY A 43 11.77 2.04 -0.53
N THR A 44 11.99 0.73 -0.67
CA THR A 44 11.08 -0.19 -1.38
C THR A 44 10.38 -1.18 -0.45
N CYS A 45 9.32 -1.81 -0.96
CA CYS A 45 8.68 -2.97 -0.34
C CYS A 45 8.01 -3.81 -1.43
N THR A 46 7.60 -5.03 -1.09
CA THR A 46 6.79 -5.84 -2.00
C THR A 46 5.35 -5.35 -2.03
N MET A 47 4.81 -5.22 -3.24
CA MET A 47 3.40 -4.95 -3.50
C MET A 47 2.73 -6.24 -3.97
N GLN A 48 1.82 -6.78 -3.16
CA GLN A 48 1.10 -8.01 -3.48
C GLN A 48 -0.34 -7.70 -3.88
N LEU A 49 -0.80 -8.21 -5.01
CA LEU A 49 -2.20 -8.12 -5.39
C LEU A 49 -2.99 -9.19 -4.63
N ALA A 50 -3.78 -8.77 -3.64
CA ALA A 50 -4.54 -9.67 -2.77
C ALA A 50 -6.05 -9.54 -3.00
N TYR A 51 -6.79 -10.62 -2.77
CA TYR A 51 -8.25 -10.54 -2.73
C TYR A 51 -8.70 -9.58 -1.63
N ARG A 52 -9.56 -8.64 -2.00
CA ARG A 52 -10.02 -7.57 -1.11
C ARG A 52 -10.62 -8.11 0.19
N LYS A 53 -11.43 -9.18 0.11
CA LYS A 53 -12.05 -9.81 1.29
C LYS A 53 -11.03 -10.39 2.27
N VAL A 54 -9.94 -10.97 1.76
CA VAL A 54 -8.87 -11.54 2.59
C VAL A 54 -8.07 -10.42 3.24
N HIS A 55 -7.72 -9.40 2.45
CA HIS A 55 -7.04 -8.20 2.94
C HIS A 55 -7.84 -7.50 4.05
N GLU A 56 -9.16 -7.33 3.87
CA GLU A 56 -10.04 -6.72 4.89
C GLU A 56 -10.19 -7.58 6.16
N ALA A 57 -10.11 -8.91 6.04
CA ALA A 57 -10.14 -9.81 7.20
C ALA A 57 -8.87 -9.70 8.08
N THR A 58 -7.79 -9.14 7.55
CA THR A 58 -6.51 -8.95 8.27
C THR A 58 -6.35 -7.55 8.88
N LEU A 59 -7.42 -6.76 8.94
CA LEU A 59 -7.39 -5.43 9.58
C LEU A 59 -7.29 -5.53 11.12
N PRO A 60 -6.58 -4.61 11.81
CA PRO A 60 -5.89 -3.42 11.29
C PRO A 60 -4.61 -3.76 10.53
N HIS A 61 -4.32 -3.02 9.46
CA HIS A 61 -3.12 -3.28 8.65
C HIS A 61 -1.83 -3.03 9.41
N PHE A 62 -1.05 -4.10 9.57
CA PHE A 62 0.39 -4.09 9.84
C PHE A 62 1.16 -4.30 8.52
N GLY A 63 2.46 -4.00 8.49
CA GLY A 63 3.30 -4.18 7.29
C GLY A 63 4.10 -2.94 6.91
N SER A 64 4.56 -2.85 5.66
CA SER A 64 5.46 -1.78 5.20
C SER A 64 4.91 -0.38 5.39
N CYS A 65 3.59 -0.19 5.39
CA CYS A 65 2.99 1.09 5.74
C CYS A 65 3.41 1.55 7.14
N ALA A 66 3.39 0.66 8.14
CA ALA A 66 3.77 0.98 9.51
C ALA A 66 5.29 1.15 9.66
N GLN A 67 6.08 0.27 9.01
CA GLN A 67 7.55 0.36 9.00
C GLN A 67 8.03 1.67 8.37
N TYR A 68 7.41 2.09 7.27
CA TYR A 68 7.70 3.37 6.61
C TYR A 68 7.40 4.56 7.53
N GLU A 69 6.23 4.59 8.17
CA GLU A 69 5.87 5.66 9.12
C GLU A 69 6.82 5.71 10.32
N GLN A 70 7.23 4.56 10.84
CA GLN A 70 8.17 4.46 11.95
C GLN A 70 9.55 5.02 11.56
N HIS A 71 10.04 4.65 10.37
CA HIS A 71 11.33 5.13 9.87
C HIS A 71 11.35 6.64 9.65
N HIS A 72 10.26 7.21 9.11
CA HIS A 72 10.20 8.64 8.78
C HIS A 72 9.63 9.52 9.91
N GLY A 73 9.13 8.93 10.99
CA GLY A 73 8.52 9.65 12.11
C GLY A 73 7.21 10.38 11.77
N GLU A 74 6.57 10.07 10.64
CA GLU A 74 5.35 10.74 10.16
C GLU A 74 4.21 9.73 9.93
N LYS A 75 3.01 10.06 10.40
CA LYS A 75 1.78 9.33 10.05
C LYS A 75 1.32 9.68 8.65
N THR A 76 1.55 8.80 7.69
CA THR A 76 1.25 9.01 6.26
C THR A 76 0.13 8.09 5.76
N TYR A 77 0.23 6.79 6.02
CA TYR A 77 -0.68 5.75 5.55
C TYR A 77 -1.84 5.46 6.51
N ASN A 78 -1.57 5.50 7.81
CA ASN A 78 -2.48 5.13 8.89
C ASN A 78 -2.98 6.38 9.63
N LYS A 79 -3.39 7.40 8.88
CA LYS A 79 -3.99 8.61 9.45
C LYS A 79 -5.38 8.27 10.01
N PRO A 80 -5.72 8.71 11.24
CA PRO A 80 -7.09 8.59 11.73
C PRO A 80 -8.04 9.31 10.77
N ARG A 81 -9.18 8.69 10.44
CA ARG A 81 -10.21 9.39 9.66
C ARG A 81 -10.63 10.63 10.45
N LYS A 82 -10.49 11.82 9.84
CA LYS A 82 -11.13 13.03 10.38
C LYS A 82 -12.63 12.75 10.46
N LYS A 83 -13.19 12.83 11.66
CA LYS A 83 -14.64 12.83 11.84
C LYS A 83 -15.18 14.02 11.05
N LYS A 84 -16.13 13.77 10.14
CA LYS A 84 -16.89 14.82 9.47
C LYS A 84 -17.85 15.46 10.46
#